data_AF-A0A917P2E8-F1
#
_entry.id   AF-A0A917P2E8-F1
#
_cell.length_a   1.000
_cell.length_b   1.000
_cell.length_c   1.000
_cell.angle_alpha   90.00
_cell.angle_beta   90.00
_cell.angle_gamma   90.00
#
_symmetry.space_group_name_H-M   'P 1'
#
loop_
_entity.id
_entity.type
_entity.pdbx_description
1 polymer ?
#
loop_
_entity_poly.entity_id
_entity_poly.type
_entity_poly.pdbx_seq_one_letter_code
_entity_poly.pdbx_strand_id
1 'polypeptide(L)'
;MPSGSWSSRTCQTLATAGITHKKIRPYRPQTNSKVERFNRTLLDEWAHQRPYTSNTERTEALADFLHTYNHHRCHTALGGHPPNSRVNNAAGQYTWVRA
;
A
#
# COMPACT_ATOMS: atom_id res chain seq x y z
N MET A 1 -14.14 -20.44 -6.60
CA MET A 1 -13.73 -19.43 -5.61
C MET A 1 -14.94 -18.55 -5.34
N PRO A 2 -15.52 -18.53 -4.13
CA PRO A 2 -16.75 -17.81 -3.89
C PRO A 2 -16.49 -16.30 -3.97
N SER A 3 -17.36 -15.59 -4.68
CA SER A 3 -17.36 -14.13 -4.76
C SER A 3 -17.64 -13.55 -3.38
N GLY A 4 -16.58 -13.22 -2.64
CA GLY A 4 -16.70 -12.53 -1.36
C GLY A 4 -17.50 -11.25 -1.54
N SER A 5 -18.72 -11.23 -1.01
CA SER A 5 -19.51 -10.03 -0.83
C SER A 5 -18.78 -9.15 0.17
N TRP A 6 -18.46 -7.91 -0.21
CA TRP A 6 -17.92 -6.95 0.76
C TRP A 6 -18.97 -6.71 1.82
N SER A 7 -18.54 -6.44 3.06
CA SER A 7 -19.47 -6.01 4.09
C SER A 7 -20.21 -4.76 3.60
N SER A 8 -21.52 -4.67 3.86
CA SER A 8 -22.36 -3.51 3.51
C SER A 8 -21.69 -2.18 3.92
N ARG A 9 -21.03 -2.19 5.08
CA ARG A 9 -20.27 -1.05 5.62
C ARG A 9 -19.17 -0.58 4.69
N THR A 10 -18.38 -1.47 4.10
CA THR A 10 -17.27 -1.08 3.22
C THR A 10 -17.78 -0.47 1.92
N CYS A 11 -18.82 -1.05 1.32
CA CYS A 11 -19.46 -0.46 0.14
C CYS A 11 -19.98 0.94 0.44
N GLN A 12 -20.58 1.15 1.61
CA GLN A 12 -21.09 2.45 2.01
C GLN A 12 -19.97 3.48 2.23
N THR A 13 -18.88 3.11 2.91
CA THR A 13 -17.72 4.00 3.08
C THR A 13 -17.12 4.43 1.73
N LEU A 14 -16.98 3.49 0.80
CA LEU A 14 -16.46 3.79 -0.54
C LEU A 14 -17.40 4.72 -1.32
N ALA A 15 -18.71 4.49 -1.21
CA ALA A 15 -19.72 5.36 -1.83
C ALA A 15 -19.69 6.78 -1.26
N THR A 16 -19.65 6.94 0.07
CA THR A 16 -19.53 8.25 0.73
C THR A 16 -18.26 8.99 0.34
N ALA A 17 -17.15 8.27 0.13
CA ALA A 17 -15.88 8.84 -0.32
C ALA A 17 -15.80 9.08 -1.84
N GLY A 18 -16.84 8.74 -2.61
CA GLY A 18 -16.82 8.82 -4.08
C GLY A 18 -15.82 7.86 -4.77
N ILE A 19 -15.39 6.80 -4.08
CA ILE A 19 -14.38 5.86 -4.56
C ILE A 19 -15.06 4.71 -5.31
N THR A 20 -14.70 4.52 -6.57
CA THR A 20 -15.13 3.35 -7.35
C THR A 20 -14.28 2.12 -7.02
N HIS A 21 -14.91 1.09 -6.46
CA HIS A 21 -14.23 -0.17 -6.17
C HIS A 21 -13.99 -1.00 -7.43
N LYS A 22 -12.72 -1.26 -7.77
CA LYS A 22 -12.31 -2.12 -8.89
C LYS A 22 -11.74 -3.44 -8.38
N LYS A 23 -12.31 -4.56 -8.84
CA LYS A 23 -11.80 -5.91 -8.56
C LYS A 23 -10.87 -6.38 -9.67
N ILE A 24 -9.85 -7.15 -9.27
CA ILE A 24 -9.03 -7.89 -10.22
C ILE A 24 -9.89 -9.00 -10.86
N ARG A 25 -9.79 -9.15 -12.17
CA ARG A 25 -10.49 -10.23 -12.88
C ARG A 25 -9.92 -11.58 -12.44
N PRO A 26 -10.77 -12.59 -12.17
CA PRO A 26 -10.30 -13.94 -11.86
C PRO A 26 -9.30 -14.44 -12.91
N TYR A 27 -8.29 -15.19 -12.45
CA TYR A 27 -7.23 -15.78 -13.28
C TYR A 27 -6.31 -14.78 -14.01
N ARG A 28 -6.22 -13.53 -13.52
CA ARG A 28 -5.30 -12.50 -14.01
C ARG A 28 -4.37 -11.98 -12.90
N PRO A 29 -3.45 -12.80 -12.37
CA PRO A 29 -2.57 -12.40 -11.27
C PRO A 29 -1.57 -11.30 -11.64
N GLN A 30 -1.34 -11.08 -12.94
CA GLN A 30 -0.36 -10.10 -13.43
C GLN A 30 -0.63 -8.69 -12.89
N THR A 31 -1.90 -8.32 -12.73
CA THR A 31 -2.28 -7.00 -12.20
C THR A 31 -1.99 -6.85 -10.70
N ASN A 32 -1.79 -7.95 -9.96
CA ASN A 32 -1.48 -7.92 -8.53
C ASN A 32 0.03 -8.01 -8.23
N SER A 33 0.84 -8.40 -9.22
CA SER A 33 2.25 -8.72 -9.04
C SER A 33 3.07 -7.63 -8.32
N LYS A 34 2.77 -6.35 -8.58
CA LYS A 34 3.44 -5.22 -7.93
C LYS A 34 3.06 -5.09 -6.44
N VAL A 35 1.77 -5.28 -6.13
CA VAL A 35 1.25 -5.26 -4.75
C VAL A 35 1.81 -6.44 -3.97
N GLU A 36 1.82 -7.64 -4.56
CA GLU A 36 2.39 -8.84 -3.95
C GLU A 36 3.88 -8.66 -3.65
N ARG A 37 4.65 -8.11 -4.58
CA ARG A 37 6.08 -7.81 -4.35
C ARG A 37 6.28 -6.78 -3.24
N PHE A 38 5.45 -5.73 -3.19
CA PHE A 38 5.49 -4.75 -2.11
C PHE A 38 5.17 -5.41 -0.76
N ASN A 39 4.08 -6.16 -0.67
CA ASN A 39 3.66 -6.83 0.57
C ASN A 39 4.72 -7.81 1.08
N ARG A 40 5.38 -8.56 0.20
CA ARG A 40 6.50 -9.42 0.60
C ARG A 40 7.65 -8.59 1.20
N THR A 41 8.04 -7.51 0.53
CA THR A 41 9.11 -6.61 1.03
C THR A 41 8.73 -5.99 2.38
N LEU A 42 7.48 -5.55 2.54
CA LEU A 42 6.93 -5.02 3.78
C LEU A 42 6.99 -6.06 4.91
N LEU A 43 6.70 -7.32 4.62
CA LEU A 43 6.80 -8.39 5.62
C LEU A 43 8.25 -8.66 6.02
N ASP A 44 9.16 -8.73 5.05
CA ASP A 44 10.56 -9.09 5.29
C ASP A 44 11.33 -7.95 5.98
N GLU A 45 11.08 -6.71 5.58
CA GLU A 45 11.91 -5.56 5.95
C GLU A 45 11.26 -4.64 6.99
N TRP A 46 9.98 -4.82 7.30
CA TRP A 46 9.32 -4.11 8.40
C TRP A 46 8.77 -5.09 9.43
N ALA A 47 7.84 -5.98 9.04
CA ALA A 47 7.11 -6.79 10.02
C ALA A 47 8.01 -7.80 10.76
N HIS A 48 9.00 -8.37 10.06
CA HIS A 48 9.91 -9.39 10.59
C HIS A 48 11.38 -8.96 10.61
N GLN A 49 11.65 -7.67 10.41
CA GLN A 49 13.02 -7.14 10.42
C GLN A 49 13.72 -7.38 11.75
N ARG A 50 12.97 -7.28 12.85
CA ARG A 50 13.43 -7.50 14.22
C ARG A 50 12.27 -7.96 15.10
N PRO A 51 12.53 -8.59 16.25
CA PRO A 51 11.50 -8.81 17.26
C PRO A 51 10.99 -7.46 17.76
N TYR A 52 9.68 -7.24 17.70
CA TYR A 52 9.03 -6.10 18.33
C TYR A 52 8.44 -6.50 19.67
N THR A 53 8.54 -5.63 20.65
CA THR A 53 8.01 -5.86 22.00
C THR A 53 6.52 -5.52 22.10
N SER A 54 6.01 -4.69 21.18
CA SER A 54 4.60 -4.31 21.11
C SER A 54 4.14 -3.98 19.69
N ASN A 55 2.83 -4.01 19.45
CA ASN A 55 2.26 -3.55 18.18
C ASN A 55 2.41 -2.03 17.98
N THR A 56 2.49 -1.26 19.07
CA THR A 56 2.72 0.19 19.00
C THR A 56 4.10 0.48 18.42
N GLU A 57 5.15 -0.17 18.96
CA GLU A 57 6.51 -0.07 18.46
C GLU A 57 6.59 -0.46 16.97
N ARG A 58 5.93 -1.57 16.59
CA ARG A 58 5.86 -1.98 15.19
C ARG A 58 5.17 -0.95 14.30
N THR A 59 4.12 -0.29 14.80
CA THR A 59 3.38 0.73 14.04
C THR A 59 4.19 2.01 13.89
N GLU A 60 4.92 2.42 14.91
CA GLU A 60 5.81 3.59 14.86
C GLU A 60 6.95 3.39 13.85
N ALA A 61 7.54 2.20 13.80
CA ALA A 61 8.58 1.85 12.83
C ALA A 61 8.10 1.81 11.37
N LEU A 62 6.78 1.74 11.13
CA LEU A 62 6.23 1.67 9.78
C LEU A 62 6.51 2.95 8.97
N ALA A 63 6.47 4.11 9.63
CA ALA A 63 6.69 5.39 8.95
C ALA A 63 8.10 5.47 8.34
N ASP A 64 9.12 5.09 9.11
CA ASP A 64 10.52 5.09 8.68
C ASP A 64 10.76 4.09 7.54
N PHE A 65 10.16 2.89 7.64
CA PHE A 65 10.20 1.91 6.57
C PHE A 65 9.59 2.47 5.28
N LEU A 66 8.39 3.07 5.35
CA LEU A 66 7.71 3.63 4.18
C LEU A 66 8.50 4.78 3.56
N HIS A 67 9.10 5.65 4.38
CA HIS A 67 9.97 6.72 3.88
C HIS A 67 11.17 6.15 3.11
N THR A 68 11.86 5.18 3.72
CA THR A 68 13.01 4.52 3.09
C THR A 68 12.62 3.81 1.79
N TYR A 69 11.53 3.04 1.81
CA TYR A 69 11.04 2.33 0.63
C TYR A 69 10.66 3.29 -0.50
N ASN A 70 9.92 4.37 -0.21
CA ASN A 70 9.41 5.27 -1.24
C ASN A 70 10.44 6.28 -1.78
N HIS A 71 11.40 6.71 -0.94
CA HIS A 71 12.32 7.81 -1.27
C HIS A 71 13.76 7.38 -1.51
N HIS A 72 14.20 6.25 -0.94
CA HIS A 72 15.61 5.86 -0.95
C HIS A 72 15.89 4.51 -1.61
N ARG A 73 14.91 3.60 -1.64
CA ARG A 73 15.13 2.25 -2.18
C ARG A 73 15.32 2.28 -3.69
N CYS A 74 16.49 1.86 -4.15
CA CYS A 74 16.75 1.68 -5.58
C CYS A 74 15.96 0.47 -6.12
N HIS A 75 15.20 0.68 -7.21
CA HIS A 75 14.54 -0.42 -7.92
C HIS A 75 15.16 -0.63 -9.31
N THR A 76 15.63 -1.85 -9.58
CA THR A 76 16.21 -2.22 -10.90
C THR A 76 15.21 -2.01 -12.04
N ALA A 77 13.94 -2.36 -11.84
CA ALA A 77 12.87 -2.13 -12.81
C ALA A 77 12.60 -0.64 -13.09
N LEU A 78 13.14 0.27 -12.27
CA LEU A 78 13.05 1.71 -12.41
C LEU A 78 14.39 2.35 -12.81
N GLY A 79 15.36 1.57 -13.29
CA GLY A 79 16.69 2.10 -13.62
C GLY A 79 17.50 2.53 -12.40
N GLY A 80 17.21 1.96 -11.22
CA GLY A 80 17.85 2.33 -9.96
C GLY A 80 17.17 3.46 -9.21
N HIS A 81 16.12 4.08 -9.77
CA HIS A 81 15.40 5.15 -9.08
C HIS A 81 14.42 4.64 -8.00
N PRO A 82 14.14 5.47 -6.98
CA PRO A 82 13.14 5.17 -5.96
C PRO A 82 11.70 5.17 -6.51
N PRO A 83 10.73 4.50 -5.84
CA PRO A 83 9.35 4.42 -6.30
C PRO A 83 8.68 5.78 -6.53
N ASN A 84 8.98 6.79 -5.70
CA ASN A 84 8.41 8.12 -5.83
C ASN A 84 8.73 8.78 -7.18
N SER A 85 9.83 8.40 -7.86
CA SER A 85 10.24 8.96 -9.15
C SER A 85 9.21 8.72 -10.27
N ARG A 86 8.31 7.75 -10.09
CA ARG A 86 7.25 7.42 -11.04
C ARG A 86 5.90 8.00 -10.65
N VAL A 87 5.79 8.59 -9.46
CA VAL A 87 4.54 9.15 -8.92
C VAL A 87 4.62 10.66 -9.03
N ASN A 88 3.99 11.19 -10.07
CA ASN A 88 3.88 12.63 -10.34
C ASN A 88 2.84 13.35 -9.46
N ASN A 89 1.93 12.61 -8.82
CA ASN A 89 0.92 13.12 -7.88
C ASN A 89 0.75 12.16 -6.69
N ALA A 90 1.70 12.17 -5.75
CA ALA A 90 1.54 11.42 -4.51
C ALA A 90 0.37 12.01 -3.70
N ALA A 91 -0.38 11.15 -3.00
CA ALA A 91 -1.48 11.56 -2.13
C ALA A 91 -0.95 12.37 -0.93
N GLY A 92 -0.74 13.66 -1.17
CA GLY A 92 -0.31 14.70 -0.24
C GLY A 92 -0.65 16.11 -0.73
N GLN A 93 -1.20 16.25 -1.95
CA GLN A 93 -1.69 17.52 -2.52
C GLN A 93 -3.17 17.80 -2.24
N TYR A 94 -3.88 16.92 -1.52
CA TYR A 94 -5.27 17.17 -1.10
C TYR A 94 -5.30 17.47 0.40
N THR A 95 -5.42 18.76 0.72
CA THR A 95 -5.78 19.25 2.05
C THR A 95 -7.22 18.84 2.33
N TRP A 96 -7.42 17.86 3.21
CA TRP A 96 -8.74 17.59 3.77
C TRP A 96 -9.10 18.69 4.76
N VAL A 97 -9.71 19.77 4.28
CA VAL A 97 -10.43 20.71 5.15
C VAL A 97 -11.66 19.96 5.64
N ARG A 98 -11.70 19.63 6.94
CA ARG A 98 -12.87 19.04 7.57
C ARG A 98 -13.98 20.09 7.56
N ALA A 99 -15.10 19.78 6.92
CA ALA A 99 -16.41 20.39 7.18
C ALA A 99 -17.28 19.36 7.88
#